data_AF-A0AAN8KCF5-F1
#
_entry.id   AF-A0AAN8KCF5-F1
#
_cell.length_a   1.000
_cell.length_b   1.000
_cell.length_c   1.000
_cell.angle_alpha   90.00
_cell.angle_beta   90.00
_cell.angle_gamma   90.00
#
_symmetry.space_group_name_H-M   'P 1'
#
loop_
_entity.id
_entity.type
_entity.pdbx_description
1 polymer ?
#
loop_
_entity_poly.entity_id
_entity_poly.type
_entity_poly.pdbx_seq_one_letter_code
_entity_poly.pdbx_strand_id
1 'polypeptide(L)'
;MLRTVDTDVVVLSTALFNQINVTELWVSFGTGKNCRLIPVHTISKTLGPQKPMSLLMFHAFTGCDQTSFFLNRGKKTAWQTSKVYKDAEESFAVLSRAPPSVEELHNHMSTIERFVILVYDRTSSCESVDEARQELFTHKGRAIELIPPTSAALFQHAKRAVFQAAYAWGQALLRTPELPDPSDWGWRKGTSGMWEPLWTTLPEACKSCQELIKCGCNVDKGCRGRCKCVKAGVACTAYCKCHGDCERSLSARRAFGSVTSLILAFRHLNDTYQMR
;
A
#
# COMPACT_ATOMS: atom_id res chain seq x y z
N MET A 1 1.45 32.34 14.62
CA MET A 1 0.47 32.09 13.53
C MET A 1 1.23 31.66 12.28
N LEU A 2 0.81 30.57 11.64
CA LEU A 2 1.34 30.09 10.36
C LEU A 2 0.38 30.46 9.22
N ARG A 3 0.89 30.71 8.02
CA ARG A 3 0.08 30.99 6.80
C ARG A 3 0.45 29.99 5.72
N THR A 4 -0.53 29.29 5.16
CA THR A 4 -0.28 28.25 4.16
C THR A 4 -1.51 27.96 3.32
N VAL A 5 -1.32 27.38 2.14
CA VAL A 5 -2.39 26.74 1.34
C VAL A 5 -2.24 25.22 1.34
N ASP A 6 -1.16 24.72 1.92
CA ASP A 6 -0.75 23.33 1.89
C ASP A 6 -1.24 22.58 3.13
N THR A 7 -1.89 21.44 2.90
CA THR A 7 -2.44 20.58 3.95
C THR A 7 -1.34 19.92 4.77
N ASP A 8 -0.18 19.65 4.17
CA ASP A 8 0.96 19.03 4.86
C ASP A 8 1.38 19.89 6.05
N VAL A 9 1.39 21.22 5.90
CA VAL A 9 1.69 22.17 6.97
C VAL A 9 0.69 22.08 8.12
N VAL A 10 -0.60 21.85 7.84
CA VAL A 10 -1.63 21.69 8.88
C VAL A 10 -1.42 20.38 9.65
N VAL A 11 -1.09 19.30 8.93
CA VAL A 11 -0.80 17.98 9.51
C VAL A 11 0.44 18.05 10.40
N LEU A 12 1.55 18.59 9.88
CA LEU A 12 2.80 18.82 10.61
C LEU A 12 2.59 19.65 11.87
N SER A 13 1.89 20.79 11.74
CA SER A 13 1.58 21.67 12.86
C SER A 13 0.80 20.93 13.94
N THR A 14 -0.16 20.09 13.55
CA THR A 14 -0.97 19.31 14.48
C THR A 14 -0.13 18.24 15.18
N ALA A 15 0.67 17.49 14.44
CA ALA A 15 1.52 16.42 14.97
C ALA A 15 2.59 16.94 15.94
N LEU A 16 3.20 18.09 15.62
CA LEU A 16 4.33 18.64 16.34
C LEU A 16 3.94 19.70 17.38
N PHE A 17 2.65 20.03 17.52
CA PHE A 17 2.17 21.11 18.39
C PHE A 17 2.74 21.02 19.81
N ASN A 18 2.70 19.83 20.42
CA ASN A 18 3.16 19.62 21.79
C ASN A 18 4.69 19.79 21.95
N GLN A 19 5.44 19.71 20.84
CA GLN A 19 6.90 19.87 20.83
C GLN A 19 7.34 21.31 20.58
N ILE A 20 6.49 22.14 19.97
CA ILE A 20 6.79 23.55 19.62
C ILE A 20 6.73 24.48 20.85
N ASN A 21 6.26 23.99 22.01
CA ASN A 21 6.19 24.72 23.28
C ASN A 21 5.49 26.10 23.20
N VAL A 22 4.31 26.12 22.57
CA VAL A 22 3.45 27.31 22.48
C VAL A 22 2.07 27.01 23.07
N THR A 23 1.43 28.02 23.66
CA THR A 23 0.07 27.90 24.23
C THR A 23 -0.99 27.77 23.15
N GLU A 24 -0.88 28.58 22.10
CA GLU A 24 -1.81 28.55 20.96
C GLU A 24 -1.06 28.57 19.64
N LEU A 25 -1.45 27.66 18.75
CA LEU A 25 -1.02 27.66 17.36
C LEU A 25 -2.26 27.81 16.47
N TRP A 26 -2.22 28.82 15.61
CA TRP A 26 -3.23 29.14 14.62
C TRP A 26 -2.62 29.04 13.23
N VAL A 27 -3.30 28.34 12.32
CA VAL A 27 -2.95 28.28 10.89
C VAL A 27 -4.00 29.03 10.09
N SER A 28 -3.60 30.08 9.41
CA SER A 28 -4.38 30.72 8.36
C SER A 28 -4.20 29.92 7.08
N PHE A 29 -5.26 29.18 6.72
CA PHE A 29 -5.25 28.18 5.66
C PHE A 29 -6.10 28.63 4.46
N GLY A 30 -5.54 28.59 3.26
CA GLY A 30 -6.22 28.95 2.00
C GLY A 30 -6.02 30.42 1.58
N THR A 31 -6.73 30.84 0.53
CA THR A 31 -6.62 32.19 -0.04
C THR A 31 -7.98 32.86 -0.23
N GLY A 32 -8.00 34.19 -0.23
CA GLY A 32 -9.20 34.99 -0.50
C GLY A 32 -10.39 34.59 0.37
N LYS A 33 -11.55 34.37 -0.27
CA LYS A 33 -12.80 34.00 0.41
C LYS A 33 -12.78 32.61 1.04
N ASN A 34 -11.83 31.75 0.65
CA ASN A 34 -11.68 30.39 1.19
C ASN A 34 -10.66 30.32 2.34
N CYS A 35 -10.08 31.45 2.74
CA CYS A 35 -9.18 31.51 3.88
C CYS A 35 -9.93 31.23 5.18
N ARG A 36 -9.42 30.29 5.98
CA ARG A 36 -9.96 29.94 7.30
C ARG A 36 -8.86 29.87 8.34
N LEU A 37 -9.21 30.18 9.59
CA LEU A 37 -8.31 30.00 10.74
C LEU A 37 -8.54 28.62 11.35
N ILE A 38 -7.46 27.84 11.45
CA ILE A 38 -7.47 26.50 12.04
C ILE A 38 -6.77 26.56 13.40
N PRO A 39 -7.48 26.30 14.51
CA PRO A 39 -6.91 26.27 15.86
C PRO A 39 -6.22 24.92 16.10
N VAL A 40 -4.94 24.83 15.74
CA VAL A 40 -4.15 23.59 15.87
C VAL A 40 -4.09 23.09 17.32
N HIS A 41 -3.95 24.01 18.28
CA HIS A 41 -3.96 23.70 19.70
C HIS A 41 -5.26 23.00 20.16
N THR A 42 -6.41 23.43 19.62
CA THR A 42 -7.70 22.80 19.91
C THR A 42 -7.79 21.42 19.26
N ILE A 43 -7.39 21.30 17.98
CA ILE A 43 -7.39 20.02 17.26
C ILE A 43 -6.50 18.99 17.97
N SER A 44 -5.26 19.37 18.31
CA SER A 44 -4.33 18.50 19.02
C SER A 44 -4.90 18.04 20.36
N LYS A 45 -5.49 18.96 21.15
CA LYS A 45 -6.15 18.63 22.42
C LYS A 45 -7.32 17.66 22.24
N THR A 46 -8.15 17.83 21.20
CA THR A 46 -9.28 16.94 20.90
C THR A 46 -8.82 15.55 20.44
N LEU A 47 -7.72 15.48 19.70
CA LEU A 47 -7.15 14.21 19.24
C LEU A 47 -6.45 13.44 20.37
N GLY A 48 -6.06 14.12 21.44
CA GLY A 48 -5.34 13.53 22.58
C GLY A 48 -3.82 13.47 22.31
N PRO A 49 -3.04 12.91 23.25
CA PRO A 49 -1.58 12.99 23.17
C PRO A 49 -0.94 12.05 22.12
N GLN A 50 -1.54 10.89 21.83
CA GLN A 50 -0.94 9.88 20.95
C GLN A 50 -1.28 10.08 19.48
N LYS A 51 -2.52 10.47 19.21
CA LYS A 51 -3.08 10.52 17.86
C LYS A 51 -2.45 11.56 16.93
N PRO A 52 -2.01 12.74 17.39
CA PRO A 52 -1.26 13.68 16.55
C PRO A 52 0.02 13.07 16.00
N MET A 53 0.72 12.22 16.78
CA MET A 53 1.96 11.60 16.34
C MET A 53 1.74 10.63 15.18
N SER A 54 0.64 9.87 15.18
CA SER A 54 0.32 8.95 14.08
C SER A 54 -0.08 9.66 12.79
N LEU A 55 -0.41 10.95 12.83
CA LEU A 55 -0.84 11.70 11.64
C LEU A 55 0.26 11.82 10.59
N LEU A 56 1.53 11.89 10.97
CA LEU A 56 2.63 12.02 10.00
C LEU A 56 2.68 10.78 9.10
N MET A 57 2.81 9.59 9.71
CA MET A 57 2.81 8.33 8.96
C MET A 57 1.48 8.09 8.27
N PHE A 58 0.34 8.32 8.93
CA PHE A 58 -0.96 8.15 8.28
C PHE A 58 -1.10 9.01 7.02
N HIS A 59 -0.68 10.28 7.09
CA HIS A 59 -0.80 11.22 5.98
C HIS A 59 0.12 10.87 4.82
N ALA A 60 1.40 10.58 5.09
CA ALA A 60 2.37 10.12 4.10
C ALA A 60 1.96 8.76 3.49
N PHE A 61 1.52 7.81 4.31
CA PHE A 61 1.16 6.47 3.85
C PHE A 61 -0.11 6.45 3.00
N THR A 62 -1.05 7.35 3.26
CA THR A 62 -2.28 7.48 2.44
C THR A 62 -2.12 8.47 1.28
N GLY A 63 -0.89 8.94 1.02
CA GLY A 63 -0.49 9.80 -0.09
C GLY A 63 -0.35 11.29 0.26
N CYS A 64 0.84 11.83 0.10
CA CYS A 64 1.11 13.28 0.09
C CYS A 64 1.81 13.66 -1.22
N ASP A 65 2.37 14.85 -1.32
CA ASP A 65 3.06 15.27 -2.55
C ASP A 65 4.29 14.39 -2.87
N GLN A 66 4.88 13.73 -1.87
CA GLN A 66 6.09 12.90 -2.04
C GLN A 66 5.83 11.40 -2.07
N THR A 67 4.58 10.97 -1.84
CA THR A 67 4.23 9.55 -1.77
C THR A 67 2.94 9.29 -2.53
N SER A 68 2.89 8.13 -3.18
CA SER A 68 1.68 7.71 -3.89
C SER A 68 0.48 7.50 -2.97
N PHE A 69 -0.71 7.45 -3.55
CA PHE A 69 -1.95 7.09 -2.88
C PHE A 69 -2.52 5.78 -3.41
N PHE A 70 -3.31 5.11 -2.57
CA PHE A 70 -4.05 3.91 -2.95
C PHE A 70 -5.15 4.26 -3.95
N LEU A 71 -5.09 3.69 -5.17
CA LEU A 71 -6.03 4.01 -6.23
C LEU A 71 -7.48 3.76 -5.77
N ASN A 72 -8.36 4.73 -6.04
CA ASN A 72 -9.78 4.70 -5.65
C ASN A 72 -10.03 4.58 -4.12
N ARG A 73 -9.02 4.90 -3.29
CA ARG A 73 -9.11 4.89 -1.82
C ARG A 73 -8.61 6.21 -1.25
N GLY A 74 -9.54 7.14 -1.01
CA GLY A 74 -9.21 8.44 -0.44
C GLY A 74 -8.95 8.40 1.08
N LYS A 75 -8.29 9.44 1.59
CA LYS A 75 -8.01 9.67 3.02
C LYS A 75 -9.24 9.55 3.92
N LYS A 76 -10.42 9.93 3.44
CA LYS A 76 -11.69 9.76 4.19
C LYS A 76 -11.98 8.28 4.49
N THR A 77 -11.78 7.39 3.52
CA THR A 77 -11.96 5.94 3.70
C THR A 77 -10.93 5.39 4.68
N ALA A 78 -9.66 5.77 4.49
CA ALA A 78 -8.57 5.37 5.37
C ALA A 78 -8.78 5.83 6.83
N TRP A 79 -9.27 7.06 7.03
CA TRP A 79 -9.59 7.61 8.33
C TRP A 79 -10.77 6.91 9.00
N GLN A 80 -11.78 6.50 8.23
CA GLN A 80 -12.86 5.68 8.76
C GLN A 80 -12.35 4.29 9.17
N THR A 81 -11.42 3.72 8.42
CA THR A 81 -10.80 2.42 8.77
C THR A 81 -9.99 2.53 10.07
N SER A 82 -9.19 3.58 10.28
CA SER A 82 -8.44 3.78 11.53
C SER A 82 -9.32 4.05 12.76
N LYS A 83 -10.59 4.45 12.55
CA LYS A 83 -11.56 4.52 13.65
C LYS A 83 -11.97 3.14 14.15
N VAL A 84 -11.96 2.13 13.28
CA VAL A 84 -12.39 0.75 13.61
C VAL A 84 -11.19 -0.12 13.98
N TYR A 85 -10.11 -0.05 13.21
CA TYR A 85 -8.89 -0.82 13.45
C TYR A 85 -7.85 0.05 14.18
N LYS A 86 -7.82 -0.06 15.50
CA LYS A 86 -7.04 0.81 16.39
C LYS A 86 -5.55 0.52 16.42
N ASP A 87 -5.15 -0.72 16.18
CA ASP A 87 -3.75 -1.14 16.20
C ASP A 87 -2.90 -0.38 15.16
N ALA A 88 -3.51 0.04 14.06
CA ALA A 88 -2.86 0.88 13.05
C ALA A 88 -2.43 2.24 13.61
N GLU A 89 -3.15 2.81 14.58
CA GLU A 89 -2.83 4.10 15.18
C GLU A 89 -1.51 4.04 15.95
N GLU A 90 -1.26 2.96 16.70
CA GLU A 90 -0.02 2.73 17.42
C GLU A 90 1.15 2.50 16.46
N SER A 91 0.99 1.62 15.48
CA SER A 91 2.03 1.36 14.47
C SER A 91 2.41 2.63 13.71
N PHE A 92 1.43 3.44 13.30
CA PHE A 92 1.70 4.72 12.66
C PHE A 92 2.37 5.73 13.60
N ALA A 93 2.05 5.73 14.90
CA ALA A 93 2.72 6.61 15.86
C ALA A 93 4.19 6.22 16.04
N VAL A 94 4.51 4.93 16.15
CA VAL A 94 5.89 4.42 16.24
C VAL A 94 6.67 4.79 14.98
N LEU A 95 6.12 4.50 13.81
CA LEU A 95 6.74 4.78 12.51
C LEU A 95 6.82 6.27 12.13
N SER A 96 6.23 7.16 12.94
CA SER A 96 6.36 8.62 12.78
C SER A 96 7.49 9.20 13.63
N ARG A 97 8.10 8.43 14.53
CA ARG A 97 9.19 8.89 15.42
C ARG A 97 10.54 8.52 14.81
N ALA A 98 11.46 9.48 14.75
CA ALA A 98 12.78 9.31 14.15
C ALA A 98 13.82 8.65 15.08
N PRO A 99 14.79 7.88 14.55
CA PRO A 99 14.79 7.19 13.26
C PRO A 99 14.39 5.71 13.44
N PRO A 100 13.31 5.23 12.79
CA PRO A 100 12.98 3.81 12.78
C PRO A 100 13.87 3.08 11.77
N SER A 101 14.32 1.87 12.10
CA SER A 101 15.03 1.01 11.16
C SER A 101 14.07 0.36 10.16
N VAL A 102 14.60 -0.22 9.08
CA VAL A 102 13.79 -1.05 8.15
C VAL A 102 13.24 -2.28 8.87
N GLU A 103 13.95 -2.79 9.87
CA GLU A 103 13.49 -3.88 10.74
C GLU A 103 12.29 -3.44 11.60
N GLU A 104 12.32 -2.24 12.16
CA GLU A 104 11.17 -1.68 12.89
C GLU A 104 9.94 -1.57 11.99
N LEU A 105 10.11 -1.08 10.76
CA LEU A 105 9.03 -1.11 9.77
C LEU A 105 8.53 -2.53 9.52
N HIS A 106 9.42 -3.50 9.37
CA HIS A 106 9.06 -4.90 9.14
C HIS A 106 8.19 -5.46 10.28
N ASN A 107 8.50 -5.13 11.53
CA ASN A 107 7.73 -5.55 12.71
C ASN A 107 6.29 -5.04 12.70
N HIS A 108 6.02 -3.91 12.02
CA HIS A 108 4.70 -3.32 11.89
C HIS A 108 3.95 -3.71 10.61
N MET A 109 4.56 -4.50 9.71
CA MET A 109 3.95 -4.78 8.41
C MET A 109 2.66 -5.59 8.50
N SER A 110 2.50 -6.51 9.46
CA SER A 110 1.25 -7.26 9.64
C SER A 110 0.07 -6.33 9.95
N THR A 111 0.28 -5.34 10.82
CA THR A 111 -0.72 -4.30 11.13
C THR A 111 -0.99 -3.41 9.92
N ILE A 112 0.04 -3.02 9.18
CA ILE A 112 -0.11 -2.19 7.97
C ILE A 112 -0.89 -2.94 6.89
N GLU A 113 -0.58 -4.21 6.65
CA GLU A 113 -1.30 -5.07 5.71
C GLU A 113 -2.76 -5.18 6.12
N ARG A 114 -3.03 -5.49 7.40
CA ARG A 114 -4.40 -5.58 7.92
C ARG A 114 -5.17 -4.28 7.72
N PHE A 115 -4.55 -3.14 7.98
CA PHE A 115 -5.14 -1.82 7.73
C PHE A 115 -5.51 -1.64 6.26
N VAL A 116 -4.59 -1.95 5.33
CA VAL A 116 -4.82 -1.84 3.87
C VAL A 116 -5.93 -2.78 3.40
N ILE A 117 -5.97 -4.02 3.88
CA ILE A 117 -7.05 -4.97 3.60
C ILE A 117 -8.40 -4.34 3.95
N LEU A 118 -8.54 -3.77 5.15
CA LEU A 118 -9.78 -3.15 5.62
C LEU A 118 -10.12 -1.83 4.90
N VAL A 119 -9.13 -1.15 4.30
CA VAL A 119 -9.38 -0.01 3.39
C VAL A 119 -10.03 -0.49 2.09
N TYR A 120 -9.65 -1.66 1.57
CA TYR A 120 -10.23 -2.22 0.36
C TYR A 120 -11.50 -3.03 0.60
N ASP A 121 -11.60 -3.71 1.72
CA ASP A 121 -12.72 -4.56 2.10
C ASP A 121 -12.84 -4.72 3.62
N ARG A 122 -13.78 -3.97 4.21
CA ARG A 122 -14.01 -3.94 5.66
C ARG A 122 -14.49 -5.26 6.24
N THR A 123 -15.02 -6.17 5.42
CA THR A 123 -15.53 -7.46 5.88
C THR A 123 -14.53 -8.59 5.69
N SER A 124 -13.34 -8.31 5.13
CA SER A 124 -12.35 -9.35 4.87
C SER A 124 -11.75 -9.89 6.17
N SER A 125 -11.62 -11.22 6.23
CA SER A 125 -10.91 -11.93 7.28
C SER A 125 -9.46 -12.26 6.92
N CYS A 126 -8.98 -11.84 5.74
CA CYS A 126 -7.59 -12.09 5.32
C CYS A 126 -6.60 -11.38 6.24
N GLU A 127 -5.46 -12.01 6.46
CA GLU A 127 -4.37 -11.46 7.27
C GLU A 127 -3.26 -10.84 6.42
N SER A 128 -3.14 -11.26 5.16
CA SER A 128 -2.19 -10.67 4.21
C SER A 128 -2.87 -10.00 3.01
N VAL A 129 -2.20 -8.98 2.45
CA VAL A 129 -2.71 -8.31 1.24
C VAL A 129 -2.70 -9.21 0.02
N ASP A 130 -1.78 -10.18 -0.06
CA ASP A 130 -1.71 -11.14 -1.16
C ASP A 130 -2.92 -12.09 -1.15
N GLU A 131 -3.35 -12.57 0.02
CA GLU A 131 -4.59 -13.35 0.18
C GLU A 131 -5.83 -12.52 -0.15
N ALA A 132 -5.89 -11.29 0.37
CA ALA A 132 -7.01 -10.39 0.09
C ALA A 132 -7.11 -10.05 -1.39
N ARG A 133 -5.98 -9.85 -2.08
CA ARG A 133 -5.93 -9.67 -3.54
C ARG A 133 -6.56 -10.85 -4.25
N GLN A 134 -6.15 -12.06 -3.90
CA GLN A 134 -6.67 -13.28 -4.50
C GLN A 134 -8.19 -13.36 -4.29
N GLU A 135 -8.67 -13.28 -3.05
CA GLU A 135 -10.11 -13.37 -2.74
C GLU A 135 -10.93 -12.30 -3.49
N LEU A 136 -10.48 -11.05 -3.45
CA LEU A 136 -11.20 -9.94 -4.08
C LEU A 136 -11.27 -10.07 -5.59
N PHE A 137 -10.20 -10.58 -6.23
CA PHE A 137 -10.17 -10.77 -7.67
C PHE A 137 -10.96 -12.02 -8.10
N THR A 138 -10.75 -13.16 -7.44
CA THR A 138 -11.31 -14.44 -7.87
C THR A 138 -12.75 -14.64 -7.40
N HIS A 139 -13.03 -14.40 -6.12
CA HIS A 139 -14.32 -14.72 -5.52
C HIS A 139 -15.30 -13.55 -5.65
N LYS A 140 -14.81 -12.31 -5.52
CA LYS A 140 -15.63 -11.10 -5.63
C LYS A 140 -15.58 -10.43 -7.01
N GLY A 141 -14.79 -10.96 -7.93
CA GLY A 141 -14.74 -10.50 -9.34
C GLY A 141 -14.29 -9.05 -9.52
N ARG A 142 -13.54 -8.48 -8.56
CA ARG A 142 -13.11 -7.08 -8.64
C ARG A 142 -12.02 -6.88 -9.69
N ALA A 143 -12.07 -5.74 -10.38
CA ALA A 143 -10.99 -5.31 -11.27
C ALA A 143 -9.68 -5.09 -10.50
N ILE A 144 -8.53 -5.19 -11.19
CA ILE A 144 -7.19 -5.00 -10.62
C ILE A 144 -7.03 -3.64 -9.94
N GLU A 145 -7.68 -2.61 -10.46
CA GLU A 145 -7.67 -1.25 -9.88
C GLU A 145 -8.45 -1.14 -8.56
N LEU A 146 -9.18 -2.19 -8.17
CA LEU A 146 -10.07 -2.24 -7.01
C LEU A 146 -9.66 -3.30 -5.98
N ILE A 147 -8.45 -3.86 -6.09
CA ILE A 147 -7.82 -4.77 -5.12
C ILE A 147 -6.57 -4.11 -4.50
N PRO A 148 -6.16 -4.48 -3.26
CA PRO A 148 -5.01 -3.88 -2.60
C PRO A 148 -3.70 -4.18 -3.34
N PRO A 149 -2.61 -3.42 -3.15
CA PRO A 149 -1.28 -3.72 -3.72
C PRO A 149 -0.72 -5.04 -3.22
N THR A 150 0.28 -5.61 -3.92
CA THR A 150 1.02 -6.77 -3.42
C THR A 150 1.76 -6.44 -2.12
N SER A 151 2.09 -7.46 -1.34
CA SER A 151 2.93 -7.32 -0.14
C SER A 151 4.26 -6.62 -0.45
N ALA A 152 4.91 -7.00 -1.55
CA ALA A 152 6.18 -6.41 -1.98
C ALA A 152 6.05 -4.92 -2.36
N ALA A 153 5.02 -4.56 -3.12
CA ALA A 153 4.81 -3.17 -3.50
C ALA A 153 4.40 -2.31 -2.30
N LEU A 154 3.54 -2.87 -1.44
CA LEU A 154 3.11 -2.21 -0.21
C LEU A 154 4.30 -1.94 0.72
N PHE A 155 5.24 -2.88 0.84
CA PHE A 155 6.45 -2.69 1.64
C PHE A 155 7.30 -1.52 1.13
N GLN A 156 7.50 -1.42 -0.19
CA GLN A 156 8.24 -0.28 -0.77
C GLN A 156 7.50 1.05 -0.57
N HIS A 157 6.17 1.04 -0.65
CA HIS A 157 5.37 2.21 -0.34
C HIS A 157 5.46 2.63 1.12
N ALA A 158 5.39 1.66 2.04
CA ALA A 158 5.56 1.90 3.47
C ALA A 158 6.95 2.47 3.78
N LYS A 159 8.01 1.97 3.14
CA LYS A 159 9.36 2.56 3.24
C LYS A 159 9.37 4.05 2.87
N ARG A 160 8.82 4.40 1.70
CA ARG A 160 8.76 5.82 1.28
C ARG A 160 7.93 6.67 2.24
N ALA A 161 6.82 6.13 2.75
CA ALA A 161 6.00 6.81 3.74
C ALA A 161 6.75 7.05 5.06
N VAL A 162 7.54 6.09 5.55
CA VAL A 162 8.40 6.26 6.73
C VAL A 162 9.51 7.29 6.47
N PHE A 163 10.14 7.27 5.30
CA PHE A 163 11.11 8.29 4.91
C PHE A 163 10.51 9.70 5.04
N GLN A 164 9.30 9.90 4.51
CA GLN A 164 8.63 11.18 4.61
C GLN A 164 8.21 11.51 6.05
N ALA A 165 7.58 10.57 6.75
CA ALA A 165 6.96 10.80 8.04
C ALA A 165 7.97 10.94 9.19
N ALA A 166 8.94 10.04 9.30
CA ALA A 166 9.90 10.04 10.38
C ALA A 166 11.15 10.87 10.03
N TYR A 167 11.75 10.62 8.87
CA TYR A 167 13.04 11.23 8.54
C TYR A 167 12.88 12.69 8.07
N ALA A 168 11.94 12.99 7.19
CA ALA A 168 11.73 14.37 6.72
C ALA A 168 10.87 15.20 7.71
N TRP A 169 9.71 14.69 8.12
CA TRP A 169 8.75 15.43 8.94
C TRP A 169 8.95 15.28 10.45
N GLY A 170 9.28 14.07 10.92
CA GLY A 170 9.49 13.79 12.34
C GLY A 170 10.69 14.54 12.94
N GLN A 171 11.60 15.00 12.08
CA GLN A 171 12.77 15.82 12.44
C GLN A 171 12.58 17.31 12.14
N ALA A 172 11.37 17.79 11.82
CA ALA A 172 11.15 19.16 11.35
C ALA A 172 11.53 20.27 12.37
N LEU A 173 11.74 19.93 13.64
CA LEU A 173 12.21 20.86 14.67
C LEU A 173 13.73 20.87 14.83
N LEU A 174 14.45 19.96 14.16
CA LEU A 174 15.91 19.95 14.12
C LEU A 174 16.40 20.93 13.05
N ARG A 175 17.44 21.70 13.39
CA ARG A 175 18.07 22.64 12.46
C ARG A 175 18.71 21.93 11.25
N THR A 176 19.24 20.74 11.48
CA THR A 176 19.93 19.92 10.48
C THR A 176 19.44 18.48 10.62
N PRO A 177 18.34 18.10 9.95
CA PRO A 177 17.85 16.73 9.98
C PRO A 177 18.80 15.80 9.21
N GLU A 178 19.00 14.60 9.73
CA GLU A 178 19.77 13.56 9.05
C GLU A 178 18.82 12.67 8.23
N LEU A 179 19.10 12.55 6.93
CA LEU A 179 18.34 11.70 6.01
C LEU A 179 19.14 10.46 5.65
N PRO A 180 18.52 9.27 5.65
CA PRO A 180 19.17 8.04 5.22
C PRO A 180 19.31 8.00 3.69
N ASP A 181 20.05 7.02 3.17
CA ASP A 181 20.11 6.82 1.72
C ASP A 181 18.72 6.46 1.18
N PRO A 182 18.18 7.20 0.19
CA PRO A 182 16.86 6.91 -0.38
C PRO A 182 16.74 5.48 -0.94
N SER A 183 17.83 4.85 -1.37
CA SER A 183 17.86 3.47 -1.87
C SER A 183 17.39 2.47 -0.82
N ASP A 184 17.70 2.73 0.45
CA ASP A 184 17.25 1.90 1.57
C ASP A 184 15.76 2.12 1.87
N TRP A 185 15.15 3.17 1.33
CA TRP A 185 13.80 3.60 1.67
C TRP A 185 12.84 3.64 0.48
N GLY A 186 13.02 2.71 -0.46
CA GLY A 186 12.05 2.44 -1.52
C GLY A 186 12.14 3.38 -2.71
N TRP A 187 13.32 3.97 -2.90
CA TRP A 187 13.73 4.70 -4.10
C TRP A 187 14.84 3.94 -4.84
N ARG A 188 15.05 4.28 -6.10
CA ARG A 188 16.20 3.84 -6.89
C ARG A 188 16.64 4.94 -7.82
N LYS A 189 17.87 4.86 -8.33
CA LYS A 189 18.35 5.76 -9.39
C LYS A 189 17.85 5.29 -10.75
N GLY A 190 17.09 6.15 -11.43
CA GLY A 190 16.70 5.95 -12.82
C GLY A 190 17.87 6.16 -13.77
N THR A 191 17.63 5.94 -15.07
CA THR A 191 18.66 6.09 -16.12
C THR A 191 19.21 7.51 -16.24
N SER A 192 18.45 8.53 -15.81
CA SER A 192 18.87 9.93 -15.75
C SER A 192 19.68 10.28 -14.51
N GLY A 193 19.91 9.35 -13.58
CA GLY A 193 20.52 9.62 -12.27
C GLY A 193 19.59 10.31 -11.28
N MET A 194 18.32 10.53 -11.63
CA MET A 194 17.28 11.03 -10.73
C MET A 194 16.71 9.91 -9.87
N TRP A 195 16.24 10.26 -8.67
CA TRP A 195 15.53 9.31 -7.81
C TRP A 195 14.13 9.05 -8.37
N GLU A 196 13.78 7.78 -8.49
CA GLU A 196 12.45 7.31 -8.86
C GLU A 196 11.95 6.27 -7.85
N PRO A 197 10.62 6.15 -7.63
CA PRO A 197 10.09 5.14 -6.74
C PRO A 197 10.48 3.73 -7.19
N LEU A 198 11.01 2.92 -6.27
CA LEU A 198 11.05 1.48 -6.45
C LEU A 198 9.65 0.93 -6.16
N TRP A 199 8.89 0.62 -7.22
CA TRP A 199 7.48 0.24 -7.07
C TRP A 199 7.27 -1.13 -6.44
N THR A 200 8.07 -2.10 -6.83
CA THR A 200 7.98 -3.48 -6.35
C THR A 200 9.32 -4.19 -6.57
N THR A 201 9.60 -5.22 -5.78
CA THR A 201 10.75 -6.12 -5.98
C THR A 201 10.38 -7.36 -6.77
N LEU A 202 9.10 -7.51 -7.13
CA LEU A 202 8.61 -8.64 -7.90
C LEU A 202 8.93 -8.43 -9.39
N PRO A 203 9.27 -9.50 -10.13
CA PRO A 203 9.44 -9.43 -11.57
C PRO A 203 8.12 -9.01 -12.24
N GLU A 204 8.25 -8.32 -13.37
CA GLU A 204 7.10 -7.84 -14.16
C GLU A 204 6.16 -9.00 -14.52
N ALA A 205 4.85 -8.77 -14.41
CA ALA A 205 3.78 -9.70 -14.82
C ALA A 205 4.12 -10.42 -16.12
N CYS A 206 4.47 -9.67 -17.18
CA CYS A 206 4.69 -10.24 -18.49
C CYS A 206 5.84 -11.26 -18.56
N LYS A 207 6.80 -11.19 -17.63
CA LYS A 207 7.91 -12.16 -17.53
C LYS A 207 7.51 -13.44 -16.79
N SER A 208 6.44 -13.41 -15.99
CA SER A 208 5.94 -14.55 -15.20
C SER A 208 4.56 -15.08 -15.65
N CYS A 209 3.81 -14.34 -16.47
CA CYS A 209 2.40 -14.59 -16.78
C CYS A 209 2.14 -15.56 -17.95
N GLN A 210 2.98 -16.56 -18.18
CA GLN A 210 2.56 -17.70 -19.02
C GLN A 210 1.42 -18.50 -18.36
N GLU A 211 1.21 -18.33 -17.05
CA GLU A 211 0.25 -19.07 -16.21
C GLU A 211 -1.18 -18.47 -16.15
N LEU A 212 -1.43 -17.26 -16.68
CA LEU A 212 -2.76 -16.62 -16.65
C LEU A 212 -3.70 -17.08 -17.78
N ILE A 213 -3.25 -18.01 -18.62
CA ILE A 213 -4.02 -18.55 -19.73
C ILE A 213 -5.09 -19.48 -19.16
N LYS A 214 -6.37 -19.06 -19.26
CA LYS A 214 -7.52 -19.89 -18.89
C LYS A 214 -8.25 -20.41 -20.13
N CYS A 215 -8.63 -21.69 -20.11
CA CYS A 215 -9.49 -22.26 -21.15
C CYS A 215 -10.95 -22.36 -20.71
N GLY A 216 -11.86 -22.25 -21.68
CA GLY A 216 -13.31 -22.51 -21.51
C GLY A 216 -13.69 -23.96 -21.78
N CYS A 217 -12.75 -24.90 -21.70
CA CYS A 217 -12.99 -26.32 -21.97
C CYS A 217 -13.93 -26.93 -20.93
N ASN A 218 -14.84 -27.80 -21.37
CA ASN A 218 -15.65 -28.62 -20.47
C ASN A 218 -14.85 -29.85 -20.04
N VAL A 219 -14.92 -30.22 -18.76
CA VAL A 219 -14.26 -31.39 -18.18
C VAL A 219 -14.63 -32.64 -18.98
N ASP A 220 -15.91 -32.86 -19.25
CA ASP A 220 -16.44 -34.03 -19.97
C ASP A 220 -15.89 -34.19 -21.40
N LYS A 221 -15.48 -33.09 -22.03
CA LYS A 221 -15.00 -33.08 -23.43
C LYS A 221 -13.48 -33.15 -23.53
N GLY A 222 -12.78 -32.96 -22.41
CA GLY A 222 -11.33 -32.91 -22.31
C GLY A 222 -10.69 -31.70 -23.02
N CYS A 223 -9.46 -31.39 -22.62
CA CYS A 223 -8.69 -30.29 -23.19
C CYS A 223 -7.86 -30.80 -24.37
N ARG A 224 -8.25 -30.42 -25.59
CA ARG A 224 -7.59 -30.85 -26.85
C ARG A 224 -7.02 -29.66 -27.63
N GLY A 225 -6.67 -29.82 -28.91
CA GLY A 225 -6.03 -28.78 -29.75
C GLY A 225 -6.78 -27.45 -29.88
N ARG A 226 -8.05 -27.33 -29.45
CA ARG A 226 -8.79 -26.06 -29.35
C ARG A 226 -8.66 -25.36 -27.99
N CYS A 227 -8.08 -26.02 -26.99
CA CYS A 227 -7.82 -25.46 -25.67
C CYS A 227 -6.75 -24.39 -25.73
N LYS A 228 -7.02 -23.22 -25.16
CA LYS A 228 -6.05 -22.10 -25.08
C LYS A 228 -4.79 -22.49 -24.30
N CYS A 229 -4.92 -23.29 -23.23
CA CYS A 229 -3.79 -23.75 -22.42
C CYS A 229 -2.89 -24.70 -23.22
N VAL A 230 -3.49 -25.69 -23.89
CA VAL A 230 -2.77 -26.65 -24.75
C VAL A 230 -2.04 -25.93 -25.89
N LYS A 231 -2.70 -24.97 -26.56
CA LYS A 231 -2.07 -24.19 -27.63
C LYS A 231 -0.88 -23.35 -27.15
N ALA A 232 -0.92 -22.90 -25.91
CA ALA A 232 0.16 -22.14 -25.29
C ALA A 232 1.21 -23.02 -24.61
N GLY A 233 1.08 -24.36 -24.67
CA GLY A 233 2.04 -25.28 -24.06
C GLY A 233 2.00 -25.32 -22.53
N VAL A 234 0.93 -24.84 -21.89
CA VAL A 234 0.80 -24.79 -20.43
C VAL A 234 -0.29 -25.76 -19.93
N ALA A 235 -0.11 -26.28 -18.72
CA ALA A 235 -1.12 -27.11 -18.06
C ALA A 235 -2.37 -26.29 -17.71
N CYS A 236 -3.55 -26.91 -17.77
CA CYS A 236 -4.77 -26.28 -17.28
C CYS A 236 -4.69 -26.12 -15.76
N THR A 237 -5.07 -24.95 -15.26
CA THR A 237 -5.08 -24.63 -13.82
C THR A 237 -6.52 -24.61 -13.29
N ALA A 238 -6.69 -24.46 -11.97
CA ALA A 238 -7.99 -24.29 -11.30
C ALA A 238 -8.82 -23.10 -11.83
N TYR A 239 -8.21 -22.19 -12.61
CA TYR A 239 -8.83 -20.99 -13.20
C TYR A 239 -9.50 -21.29 -14.54
N CYS A 240 -9.19 -22.44 -15.13
CA CYS A 240 -9.86 -22.94 -16.32
C CYS A 240 -11.26 -23.42 -15.97
N LYS A 241 -12.19 -23.36 -16.93
CA LYS A 241 -13.52 -23.97 -16.77
C LYS A 241 -13.45 -25.49 -16.51
N CYS A 242 -12.35 -26.13 -16.89
CA CYS A 242 -12.10 -27.53 -16.60
C CYS A 242 -11.44 -27.79 -15.24
N HIS A 243 -11.20 -26.76 -14.43
CA HIS A 243 -10.60 -26.84 -13.09
C HIS A 243 -9.22 -27.51 -13.00
N GLY A 244 -8.55 -27.75 -14.13
CA GLY A 244 -7.28 -28.49 -14.18
C GLY A 244 -7.44 -30.00 -14.40
N ASP A 245 -8.67 -30.51 -14.35
CA ASP A 245 -8.99 -31.95 -14.38
C ASP A 245 -9.12 -32.54 -15.79
N CYS A 246 -8.35 -32.01 -16.75
CA CYS A 246 -8.34 -32.52 -18.11
C CYS A 246 -7.25 -33.59 -18.27
N GLU A 247 -7.63 -34.82 -18.64
CA GLU A 247 -6.78 -36.03 -18.78
C GLU A 247 -5.55 -35.94 -19.73
N ARG A 248 -5.27 -34.79 -20.36
CA ARG A 248 -4.06 -34.58 -21.18
C ARG A 248 -3.39 -33.23 -20.90
N SER A 249 -3.25 -32.86 -19.63
CA SER A 249 -2.13 -31.97 -19.27
C SER A 249 -0.83 -32.72 -19.59
N LEU A 250 0.10 -32.07 -20.26
CA LEU A 250 1.41 -32.63 -20.62
C LEU A 250 1.98 -33.39 -19.41
N SER A 251 2.42 -34.62 -19.64
CA SER A 251 2.96 -35.54 -18.64
C SER A 251 3.77 -34.78 -17.59
N ALA A 252 3.23 -34.82 -16.37
CA ALA A 252 3.67 -34.08 -15.21
C ALA A 252 5.20 -34.09 -15.02
N ARG A 253 5.84 -32.94 -15.25
CA ARG A 253 6.59 -32.37 -14.13
C ARG A 253 5.51 -31.85 -13.19
N ARG A 254 5.54 -32.28 -11.94
CA ARG A 254 4.66 -31.81 -10.86
C ARG A 254 4.75 -30.29 -10.77
N ALA A 255 4.02 -29.57 -11.62
CA ALA A 255 3.63 -28.21 -11.35
C ALA A 255 2.60 -28.36 -10.24
N PHE A 256 3.07 -28.14 -9.03
CA PHE A 256 2.22 -28.04 -7.86
C PHE A 256 1.07 -27.08 -8.22
N GLY A 257 -0.11 -27.67 -8.46
CA GLY A 257 -1.39 -27.00 -8.33
C GLY A 257 -1.71 -26.74 -6.86
N SER A 258 -0.71 -26.32 -6.08
CA SER A 258 -0.95 -25.71 -4.79
C SER A 258 -1.21 -24.22 -5.02
N VAL A 259 -1.94 -23.64 -4.07
CA VAL A 259 -2.15 -22.21 -3.83
C VAL A 259 -0.94 -21.33 -4.22
N THR A 260 0.28 -21.87 -4.13
CA THR A 260 1.57 -21.27 -4.49
C THR A 260 1.70 -20.71 -5.91
N SER A 261 1.24 -21.40 -6.96
CA SER A 261 1.38 -20.90 -8.35
C SER A 261 0.47 -19.69 -8.63
N LEU A 262 -0.58 -19.55 -7.83
CA LEU A 262 -1.59 -18.50 -7.94
C LEU A 262 -1.19 -17.29 -7.13
N ILE A 263 -0.69 -17.52 -5.93
CA ILE A 263 0.03 -16.51 -5.16
C ILE A 263 1.10 -15.86 -6.04
N LEU A 264 1.87 -16.63 -6.82
CA LEU A 264 2.86 -16.08 -7.76
C LEU A 264 2.21 -15.23 -8.86
N ALA A 265 1.20 -15.73 -9.57
CA ALA A 265 0.53 -14.93 -10.61
C ALA A 265 -0.09 -13.62 -10.06
N PHE A 266 -0.65 -13.63 -8.85
CA PHE A 266 -1.22 -12.44 -8.18
C PHE A 266 -0.18 -11.48 -7.59
N ARG A 267 0.99 -12.00 -7.25
CA ARG A 267 2.19 -11.23 -6.91
C ARG A 267 2.72 -10.45 -8.11
N HIS A 268 2.52 -10.91 -9.34
CA HIS A 268 3.12 -10.23 -10.49
C HIS A 268 2.18 -9.25 -11.21
N LEU A 269 0.89 -9.16 -10.85
CA LEU A 269 -0.04 -8.21 -11.47
C LEU A 269 0.39 -6.76 -11.18
N ASN A 270 0.53 -5.98 -12.26
CA ASN A 270 1.20 -4.68 -12.33
C ASN A 270 0.81 -3.70 -11.21
N ASP A 271 1.67 -3.62 -10.19
CA ASP A 271 1.48 -2.82 -8.97
C ASP A 271 1.54 -1.30 -9.21
N THR A 272 2.19 -0.88 -10.30
CA THR A 272 2.30 0.54 -10.70
C THR A 272 0.94 1.18 -10.97
N TYR A 273 -0.12 0.40 -11.23
CA TYR A 273 -1.46 0.94 -11.42
C TYR A 273 -2.23 1.15 -10.11
N GLN A 274 -1.88 0.41 -9.06
CA GLN A 274 -2.65 0.40 -7.80
C GLN A 274 -2.21 1.48 -6.82
N MET A 275 -1.03 2.04 -7.03
CA MET A 275 -0.51 3.19 -6.32
C MET A 275 -0.14 4.26 -7.34
N ARG A 276 -0.72 5.46 -7.22
CA ARG A 276 -0.40 6.61 -8.08
C ARG A 276 0.22 7.69 -7.24
#